data_AF-A0A1V6DAX4-F1
#
_entry.id   AF-A0A1V6DAX4-F1
#
_cell.length_a   1.000
_cell.length_b   1.000
_cell.length_c   1.000
_cell.angle_alpha   90.00
_cell.angle_beta   90.00
_cell.angle_gamma   90.00
#
_symmetry.space_group_name_H-M   'P 1'
#
loop_
_entity.id
_entity.type
_entity.pdbx_description
1 polymer ?
#
loop_
_entity_poly.entity_id
_entity_poly.type
_entity_poly.pdbx_seq_one_letter_code
_entity_poly.pdbx_strand_id
1 'polypeptide(L)' 'MAMTRRLSRQFGLLVGTSSGANVVAALHTAREMGPAATVVTVLCDRAERYFSTRLFEGES' A
#
# COMPACT_ATOMS: atom_id res chain seq x y z
N MET A 1 -8.06 -0.69 2.72
CA MET A 1 -7.62 -1.79 1.82
C MET A 1 -7.55 -1.41 0.33
N ALA A 2 -8.24 -0.37 -0.15
CA ALA A 2 -8.20 0.01 -1.56
C ALA A 2 -6.78 0.26 -2.10
N MET A 3 -5.93 0.96 -1.35
CA MET A 3 -4.53 1.18 -1.75
C MET A 3 -3.74 -0.13 -1.79
N THR A 4 -3.89 -1.01 -0.80
CA THR A 4 -3.23 -2.33 -0.79
C THR A 4 -3.58 -3.14 -2.03
N ARG A 5 -4.86 -3.24 -2.39
CA ARG A 5 -5.29 -3.92 -3.63
C ARG A 5 -4.76 -3.26 -4.88
N ARG A 6 -4.70 -1.92 -4.91
CA ARG A 6 -4.12 -1.17 -6.03
C ARG A 6 -2.63 -1.47 -6.20
N LEU A 7 -1.87 -1.50 -5.10
CA LEU A 7 -0.45 -1.86 -5.10
C LEU A 7 -0.22 -3.24 -5.72
N SER A 8 -1.05 -4.23 -5.37
CA SER A 8 -0.95 -5.57 -5.95
C SER A 8 -1.33 -5.60 -7.43
N ARG A 9 -2.47 -5.00 -7.81
CA ARG A 9 -3.01 -5.06 -9.18
C ARG A 9 -2.24 -4.23 -10.21
N GLN A 10 -1.75 -3.06 -9.83
CA GLN A 10 -1.12 -2.11 -10.76
C GLN A 10 0.40 -2.11 -10.70
N PHE A 11 0.98 -2.50 -9.57
CA PHE A 11 2.43 -2.42 -9.34
C PHE A 11 3.08 -3.78 -9.02
N GLY A 12 2.30 -4.87 -8.95
CA GLY A 12 2.82 -6.20 -8.60
C GLY A 12 3.30 -6.32 -7.16
N LEU A 13 2.94 -5.36 -6.30
CA LEU A 13 3.37 -5.32 -4.90
C LEU A 13 2.35 -6.04 -4.02
N LEU A 14 2.62 -7.31 -3.76
CA LEU A 14 1.87 -8.14 -2.82
C LEU A 14 2.29 -7.82 -1.39
N VAL A 15 1.64 -6.82 -0.77
CA VAL A 15 1.97 -6.32 0.57
C VAL A 15 0.78 -6.29 1.53
N GLY A 16 1.05 -6.23 2.83
CA GLY A 16 0.03 -6.12 3.87
C GLY A 16 -0.78 -4.81 3.85
N THR A 17 -1.83 -4.76 4.68
CA THR A 17 -2.70 -3.57 4.83
C THR A 17 -1.96 -2.35 5.36
N SER A 18 -1.02 -2.55 6.29
CA SER A 18 -0.15 -1.51 6.87
C SER A 18 0.67 -0.81 5.79
N SER A 19 1.25 -1.57 4.86
CA SER A 19 1.99 -1.04 3.70
C SER A 19 1.10 -0.18 2.80
N GLY A 20 -0.16 -0.56 2.59
CA GLY A 20 -1.12 0.27 1.87
C GLY A 20 -1.45 1.58 2.60
N ALA A 21 -1.54 1.56 3.94
CA ALA A 21 -1.74 2.76 4.75
C ALA A 21 -0.51 3.70 4.68
N ASN A 22 0.69 3.14 4.74
CA ASN A 22 1.95 3.86 4.59
C ASN A 22 2.03 4.62 3.26
N VAL A 23 1.62 3.99 2.15
CA VAL A 23 1.58 4.66 0.84
C VAL A 23 0.55 5.80 0.80
N VAL A 24 -0.63 5.61 1.41
CA VAL A 24 -1.63 6.69 1.50
C VAL A 24 -1.07 7.89 2.28
N ALA A 25 -0.46 7.64 3.43
CA ALA A 25 0.16 8.69 4.23
C ALA A 25 1.28 9.41 3.46
N ALA A 26 2.16 8.66 2.80
CA ALA A 26 3.25 9.23 2.00
C ALA A 26 2.74 10.13 0.87
N LEU A 27 1.66 9.73 0.18
CA LEU A 27 1.05 10.55 -0.87
C LEU A 27 0.41 11.83 -0.33
N HIS A 28 -0.18 11.80 0.87
CA HIS A 28 -0.66 13.01 1.52
C HIS A 28 0.48 13.93 1.93
N THR A 29 1.53 13.40 2.56
CA THR A 29 2.72 14.19 2.93
C THR A 29 3.39 14.82 1.71
N ALA A 30 3.54 14.08 0.61
CA ALA A 30 4.11 14.62 -0.63
C ALA A 30 3.28 15.79 -1.21
N ARG A 31 1.95 15.73 -1.08
CA ARG A 31 1.06 16.83 -1.49
C ARG A 31 1.24 18.08 -0.62
N GLU A 32 1.41 17.92 0.68
CA GLU A 32 1.60 19.02 1.62
C GLU A 32 2.97 19.69 1.48
N MET A 33 4.02 18.91 1.22
CA MET A 33 5.39 19.42 1.06
C MET A 33 5.66 20.07 -0.31
N GLY A 34 4.80 19.82 -1.30
CA GLY A 34 4.89 20.40 -2.63
C GLY A 34 5.78 19.61 -3.60
N PRO A 35 5.86 20.06 -4.88
CA PRO A 35 6.33 19.25 -6.00
C PRO A 35 7.83 18.92 -5.99
N ALA A 36 8.64 19.64 -5.20
CA ALA A 36 10.07 19.39 -5.07
C ALA A 36 10.42 18.36 -3.96
N ALA A 37 9.43 17.92 -3.19
CA ALA A 37 9.65 17.04 -2.07
C ALA A 37 9.80 15.57 -2.49
N THR A 38 10.74 14.87 -1.86
CA THR A 38 10.90 13.42 -1.97
C THR A 38 10.45 12.78 -0.66
N VAL A 39 9.40 11.97 -0.71
CA VAL A 39 8.87 11.23 0.44
C VAL A 39 9.11 9.75 0.26
N VAL A 40 9.69 9.11 1.28
CA VAL A 40 9.96 7.67 1.31
C VAL A 40 9.11 7.02 2.40
N THR A 41 8.59 5.82 2.14
CA THR A 41 7.87 5.02 3.13
C THR A 41 8.22 3.54 3.00
N VAL A 42 7.91 2.75 4.04
CA VAL A 42 8.28 1.34 4.14
C VAL A 42 7.09 0.44 3.80
N LEU A 43 7.34 -0.62 3.03
CA LEU A 43 6.40 -1.73 2.85
C LEU A 43 6.86 -2.89 3.74
N CYS A 44 6.14 -3.10 4.84
CA CYS A 44 6.63 -3.86 5.99
C CYS A 44 6.74 -5.37 5.75
N ASP A 45 5.89 -5.94 4.90
CA ASP A 45 5.80 -7.38 4.69
C ASP A 45 5.05 -7.78 3.41
N ARG A 46 5.20 -9.07 3.05
CA ARG A 46 4.50 -9.68 1.92
C ARG A 46 3.09 -10.09 2.31
N ALA A 47 2.16 -9.94 1.37
CA ALA A 47 0.75 -10.23 1.58
C ALA A 47 0.44 -11.72 1.79
N GLU A 48 1.38 -12.62 1.48
CA GLU A 48 1.27 -14.07 1.68
C GLU A 48 0.96 -14.48 3.13
N ARG A 49 1.40 -13.66 4.10
CA ARG A 49 1.09 -13.86 5.53
C ARG A 49 -0.37 -13.61 5.88
N TYR A 50 -1.14 -13.04 4.95
CA TYR A 50 -2.52 -12.59 5.16
C TYR A 50 -3.52 -13.28 4.25
N PHE A 51 -3.14 -14.35 3.53
CA PHE A 51 -4.05 -15.11 2.67
C PHE A 51 -5.28 -15.68 3.40
N SER A 52 -5.17 -15.93 4.71
CA SER A 52 -6.29 -16.37 5.56
C SER A 52 -7.16 -15.24 6.10
N THR A 53 -6.87 -13.98 5.74
CA THR A 53 -7.60 -12.80 6.22
C THR A 53 -8.46 -12.19 5.11
N ARG A 54 -9.35 -11.26 5.49
CA ARG A 54 -10.21 -10.51 4.54
C ARG A 54 -9.46 -9.64 3.52
N LEU A 55 -8.12 -9.63 3.53
CA LEU A 55 -7.34 -8.86 2.58
C LEU A 55 -7.61 -9.27 1.12
N PHE A 56 -7.92 -10.54 0.90
CA PHE A 56 -8.15 -11.14 -0.42
C PHE A 56 -9.61 -11.57 -0.67
N GLU A 57 -10.54 -11.28 0.25
CA GLU A 57 -11.96 -11.56 0.02
C GLU A 57 -12.47 -10.73 -1.17
N GLY A 58 -13.05 -11.41 -2.17
CA GLY A 58 -13.56 -10.77 -3.40
C GLY A 58 -12.50 -10.53 -4.49
N GLU A 59 -11.32 -11.14 -4.39
CA GLU A 59 -10.38 -11.26 -5.51
C GLU A 59 -10.69 -12.55 -6.29
N SER A 60 -11.73 -12.52 -7.12
CA SER A 60 -12.06 -13.54 -8.12
C SER A 60 -12.33 -12.86 -9.46
#